data_AF-A0A7D9EKV7-F1
#
_entry.id   AF-A0A7D9EKV7-F1
#
_cell.length_a   1.000
_cell.length_b   1.000
_cell.length_c   1.000
_cell.angle_alpha   90.00
_cell.angle_beta   90.00
_cell.angle_gamma   90.00
#
_symmetry.space_group_name_H-M   'P 1'
#
loop_
_entity.id
_entity.type
_entity.pdbx_description
1 polymer ?
#
loop_
_entity_poly.entity_id
_entity_poly.type
_entity_poly.pdbx_seq_one_letter_code
_entity_poly.pdbx_strand_id
1 'polypeptide(L)'
;MIDKGLDACRYLQTYGKWDQAAWLAKATLDYNDCAEVMRRWIEHLSGTQISQQSRGLLLCISLGQFKKALLMVFGMRFFDRAALFAEACLEYGLLPTDDSSVSLLLESVFTEYARYLYAIGLINAAKYYCTKGGQEGKRLLEDIS
;
A
#
# COMPACT_ATOMS: atom_id res chain seq x y z
N MET A 1 25.70 18.83 14.60
CA MET A 1 25.21 17.93 15.68
C MET A 1 24.20 16.91 15.14
N ILE A 2 24.38 16.40 13.91
CA ILE A 2 23.30 15.78 13.14
C ILE A 2 23.15 14.27 13.42
N ASP A 3 24.19 13.55 13.87
CA ASP A 3 24.13 12.08 14.00
C ASP A 3 23.51 11.53 15.31
N LYS A 4 23.42 12.32 16.39
CA LYS A 4 22.99 11.79 17.70
C LYS A 4 21.52 11.33 17.72
N GLY A 5 20.65 12.01 16.97
CA GLY A 5 19.22 11.69 16.91
C GLY A 5 18.95 10.39 16.17
N LEU A 6 19.64 10.18 15.04
CA LEU A 6 19.51 8.98 14.22
C LEU A 6 20.05 7.75 14.96
N ASP A 7 21.20 7.89 15.63
CA ASP A 7 21.77 6.81 16.44
C ASP A 7 20.88 6.46 17.63
N ALA A 8 20.27 7.44 18.30
CA ALA A 8 19.29 7.17 19.35
C ALA A 8 18.07 6.38 18.83
N CYS A 9 17.58 6.72 17.64
CA CYS A 9 16.50 5.97 16.98
C CYS A 9 16.93 4.53 16.66
N ARG A 10 18.14 4.33 16.11
CA ARG A 10 18.70 2.99 15.83
C ARG A 10 18.83 2.15 17.09
N TYR A 11 19.32 2.74 18.18
CA TYR A 11 19.38 2.08 19.48
C TYR A 11 17.99 1.61 19.92
N LEU A 12 16.98 2.47 19.89
CA LEU A 12 15.61 2.10 20.26
C LEU A 12 15.03 0.99 19.37
N GLN A 13 15.33 0.99 18.07
CA GLN A 13 14.91 -0.06 17.13
C GLN A 13 15.54 -1.42 17.47
N THR A 14 16.84 -1.46 17.80
CA THR A 14 17.54 -2.70 18.21
C THR A 14 16.93 -3.32 19.48
N TYR A 15 16.41 -2.49 20.40
CA TYR A 15 15.71 -2.95 21.60
C TYR A 15 14.21 -3.20 21.38
N GLY A 16 13.71 -3.17 20.15
CA GLY A 16 12.31 -3.43 19.82
C GLY A 16 11.34 -2.31 20.21
N LYS A 17 11.83 -1.12 20.59
CA LYS A 17 11.02 0.04 21.00
C LYS A 17 10.66 0.92 19.79
N TRP A 18 10.01 0.31 18.80
CA TRP A 18 9.71 0.96 17.51
C TRP A 18 8.80 2.19 17.61
N ASP A 19 7.78 2.15 18.46
CA ASP A 19 6.88 3.29 18.69
C ASP A 19 7.62 4.50 19.25
N GLN A 20 8.54 4.28 20.19
CA GLN A 20 9.36 5.34 20.78
C GLN A 20 10.38 5.88 19.77
N ALA A 21 10.97 5.01 18.96
CA ALA A 21 11.87 5.41 17.87
C ALA A 21 11.15 6.29 16.84
N ALA A 22 9.93 5.94 16.46
CA ALA A 22 9.14 6.73 15.51
C ALA A 22 8.72 8.09 16.07
N TRP A 23 8.32 8.14 17.35
CA TRP A 23 8.00 9.40 18.01
C TRP A 23 9.22 10.32 18.11
N LEU A 24 10.37 9.76 18.55
CA LEU A 24 11.63 10.51 18.63
C LEU A 24 12.04 11.03 17.25
N ALA A 25 11.96 10.19 16.22
CA ALA A 25 12.28 10.57 14.86
C ALA A 25 11.41 11.73 14.37
N LYS A 26 10.09 11.69 14.58
CA LYS A 26 9.18 12.77 14.19
C LYS A 26 9.42 14.07 14.97
N ALA A 27 9.88 13.99 16.20
CA ALA A 27 10.10 15.15 17.06
C ALA A 27 11.47 15.82 16.85
N THR A 28 12.47 15.08 16.41
CA THR A 28 13.87 15.53 16.42
C THR A 28 14.59 15.49 15.07
N LEU A 29 14.14 14.67 14.12
CA LEU A 29 14.79 14.49 12.84
C LEU A 29 14.10 15.29 11.73
N ASP A 30 14.84 15.55 10.66
CA ASP A 30 14.26 16.09 9.43
C ASP A 30 13.41 15.02 8.71
N TYR A 31 12.68 15.42 7.67
CA TYR A 31 11.78 14.51 6.97
C TYR A 31 12.50 13.29 6.38
N ASN A 32 13.72 13.47 5.86
CA ASN A 32 14.47 12.41 5.19
C ASN A 32 14.95 11.34 6.18
N ASP A 33 15.54 11.76 7.29
CA ASP A 33 16.02 10.89 8.35
C ASP A 33 14.84 10.22 9.07
N CYS A 34 13.76 10.96 9.32
CA CYS A 34 12.53 10.42 9.86
C CYS A 34 11.91 9.33 8.96
N ALA A 35 11.89 9.58 7.64
CA ALA A 35 11.41 8.61 6.66
C ALA A 35 12.29 7.35 6.60
N GLU A 36 13.60 7.45 6.85
CA GLU A 36 14.49 6.28 6.96
C GLU A 36 14.14 5.42 8.17
N VAL A 37 13.96 6.04 9.34
CA VAL A 37 13.56 5.34 10.56
C VAL A 37 12.21 4.64 10.37
N MET A 38 11.23 5.33 9.77
CA MET A 38 9.91 4.76 9.49
C MET A 38 9.95 3.65 8.43
N ARG A 39 10.80 3.73 7.41
CA ARG A 39 11.01 2.66 6.41
C ARG A 39 11.51 1.37 7.06
N ARG A 40 12.51 1.46 7.94
CA ARG A 40 13.02 0.30 8.71
C ARG A 40 11.91 -0.33 9.55
N TRP A 41 11.04 0.49 10.13
CA TRP A 41 9.91 -0.02 10.90
C TRP A 41 8.90 -0.76 10.01
N ILE A 42 8.58 -0.22 8.83
CA ILE A 42 7.71 -0.91 7.86
C ILE A 42 8.30 -2.28 7.48
N GLU A 43 9.61 -2.35 7.21
CA GLU A 43 10.30 -3.62 6.88
C GLU A 43 10.21 -4.63 8.02
N HIS A 44 10.43 -4.17 9.26
CA HIS A 44 10.25 -5.00 10.45
C HIS A 44 8.82 -5.52 10.57
N LEU A 45 7.81 -4.65 10.42
CA LEU A 45 6.39 -5.03 10.50
C LEU A 45 5.96 -6.00 9.40
N SER A 46 6.56 -5.90 8.20
CA SER A 46 6.33 -6.84 7.11
C SER A 46 6.98 -8.21 7.35
N GLY A 47 8.07 -8.26 8.12
CA GLY A 47 8.79 -9.50 8.45
C GLY A 47 8.28 -10.23 9.70
N THR A 48 7.56 -9.54 10.60
CA THR A 48 6.99 -10.17 11.79
C THR A 48 5.84 -11.11 11.44
N GLN A 49 5.86 -12.34 11.96
CA GLN A 49 4.81 -13.36 11.79
C GLN A 49 3.42 -12.94 12.32
N ILE A 50 3.35 -11.86 13.09
CA ILE A 50 2.13 -11.35 13.71
C ILE A 50 1.55 -10.24 12.85
N SER A 51 0.23 -10.32 12.60
CA SER A 51 -0.62 -9.41 11.82
C SER A 51 -0.55 -7.93 12.25
N GLN A 52 0.58 -7.26 11.99
CA GLN A 52 0.72 -5.81 12.15
C GLN A 52 0.82 -5.09 10.80
N GLN A 53 0.42 -5.75 9.72
CA GLN A 53 0.46 -5.17 8.39
C GLN A 53 -0.46 -3.94 8.26
N SER A 54 -1.52 -3.83 9.07
CA SER A 54 -2.37 -2.64 9.18
C SER A 54 -1.60 -1.41 9.67
N ARG A 55 -0.69 -1.57 10.63
CA ARG A 55 0.19 -0.49 11.10
C ARG A 55 1.22 -0.12 10.04
N GLY A 56 1.81 -1.12 9.37
CA GLY A 56 2.71 -0.90 8.25
C GLY A 56 2.06 -0.13 7.10
N LEU A 57 0.79 -0.42 6.80
CA LEU A 57 -0.02 0.30 5.81
C LEU A 57 -0.18 1.78 6.18
N LEU A 58 -0.56 2.08 7.42
CA LEU A 58 -0.71 3.47 7.90
C LEU A 58 0.62 4.24 7.83
N LEU A 59 1.74 3.58 8.16
CA LEU A 59 3.06 4.17 8.02
C LEU A 59 3.41 4.47 6.56
N CYS A 60 3.15 3.54 5.63
CA CYS A 60 3.34 3.77 4.19
C CYS A 60 2.55 4.99 3.70
N ILE A 61 1.27 5.11 4.08
CA ILE A 61 0.42 6.25 3.72
C ILE A 61 0.99 7.56 4.31
N SER A 62 1.42 7.55 5.57
CA SER A 62 1.97 8.75 6.22
C SER A 62 3.29 9.24 5.60
N LEU A 63 4.03 8.34 4.95
CA LEU A 63 5.27 8.64 4.22
C LEU A 63 5.03 9.00 2.75
N GLY A 64 3.77 9.03 2.30
CA GLY A 64 3.43 9.24 0.88
C GLY A 64 3.79 8.06 -0.02
N GLN A 65 4.08 6.88 0.54
CA GLN A 65 4.41 5.68 -0.23
C GLN A 65 3.14 4.94 -0.70
N PHE A 66 2.31 5.61 -1.49
CA PHE A 66 0.99 5.10 -1.92
C PHE A 66 1.08 3.79 -2.73
N LYS A 67 2.08 3.64 -3.60
CA LYS A 67 2.34 2.39 -4.34
C LYS A 67 2.57 1.20 -3.39
N LYS A 68 3.40 1.40 -2.36
CA LYS A 68 3.70 0.36 -1.37
C LYS A 68 2.49 0.07 -0.49
N ALA A 69 1.73 1.10 -0.11
CA ALA A 69 0.47 0.95 0.60
C ALA A 69 -0.53 0.10 -0.20
N LEU A 70 -0.72 0.39 -1.49
CA LEU A 70 -1.62 -0.37 -2.36
C LEU A 70 -1.19 -1.84 -2.48
N LEU A 71 0.10 -2.11 -2.67
CA LEU A 71 0.65 -3.48 -2.69
C LEU A 71 0.35 -4.24 -1.38
N MET A 72 0.45 -3.57 -0.22
CA MET A 72 0.15 -4.18 1.07
C MET A 72 -1.34 -4.52 1.21
N VAL A 73 -2.25 -3.61 0.82
CA VAL A 73 -3.70 -3.87 0.87
C VAL A 73 -4.07 -5.01 -0.08
N PHE A 74 -3.49 -5.02 -1.28
CA PHE A 74 -3.70 -6.08 -2.26
C PHE A 74 -3.18 -7.43 -1.76
N GLY A 75 -1.98 -7.47 -1.15
CA GLY A 75 -1.41 -8.68 -0.55
C GLY A 75 -2.24 -9.24 0.61
N MET A 76 -2.94 -8.37 1.36
CA MET A 76 -3.88 -8.78 2.42
C MET A 76 -5.21 -9.33 1.88
N ARG A 77 -5.42 -9.37 0.56
CA ARG A 77 -6.65 -9.82 -0.10
C ARG A 77 -7.90 -8.98 0.22
N PHE A 78 -7.72 -7.74 0.69
CA PHE A 78 -8.82 -6.79 0.83
C PHE A 78 -9.07 -6.09 -0.51
N PHE A 79 -9.61 -6.84 -1.48
CA PHE A 79 -9.77 -6.39 -2.87
C PHE A 79 -10.72 -5.19 -3.00
N ASP A 80 -11.76 -5.15 -2.17
CA ASP A 80 -12.70 -4.02 -2.05
C ASP A 80 -11.98 -2.73 -1.65
N ARG A 81 -11.19 -2.79 -0.57
CA ARG A 81 -10.43 -1.63 -0.06
C ARG A 81 -9.30 -1.26 -1.00
N ALA A 82 -8.66 -2.24 -1.64
CA ALA A 82 -7.60 -2.00 -2.61
C ALA A 82 -8.13 -1.22 -3.82
N ALA A 83 -9.28 -1.62 -4.37
CA ALA A 83 -9.89 -0.93 -5.51
C ALA A 83 -10.31 0.51 -5.16
N LEU A 84 -10.99 0.71 -4.03
CA LEU A 84 -11.36 2.05 -3.56
C LEU A 84 -10.15 2.93 -3.29
N PHE A 85 -9.11 2.37 -2.67
CA PHE A 85 -7.87 3.08 -2.41
C PHE A 85 -7.15 3.45 -3.72
N ALA A 86 -7.12 2.55 -4.70
CA ALA A 86 -6.58 2.81 -6.02
C ALA A 86 -7.33 3.93 -6.76
N GLU A 87 -8.67 3.92 -6.74
CA GLU A 87 -9.48 4.98 -7.36
C GLU A 87 -9.23 6.33 -6.69
N ALA A 88 -9.21 6.38 -5.35
CA ALA A 88 -8.88 7.61 -4.62
C ALA A 88 -7.47 8.10 -4.98
N CYS A 89 -6.47 7.22 -5.03
CA CYS A 89 -5.11 7.61 -5.40
C CYS A 89 -5.00 8.15 -6.83
N LEU A 90 -5.81 7.64 -7.76
CA LEU A 90 -5.89 8.16 -9.13
C LEU A 90 -6.57 9.53 -9.18
N GLU A 91 -7.66 9.71 -8.44
CA GLU A 91 -8.39 10.99 -8.35
C GLU A 91 -7.48 12.12 -7.85
N TYR A 92 -6.65 11.84 -6.83
CA TYR A 92 -5.71 12.81 -6.26
C TYR A 92 -4.35 12.87 -6.97
N GLY A 93 -4.14 12.09 -8.05
CA GLY A 93 -2.86 12.07 -8.78
C GLY A 93 -1.68 11.59 -7.95
N LEU A 94 -1.92 10.75 -6.93
CA LEU A 94 -0.91 10.27 -5.98
C LEU A 94 -0.11 9.07 -6.51
N LEU A 95 -0.59 8.45 -7.58
CA LEU A 95 0.07 7.35 -8.26
C LEU A 95 0.61 7.84 -9.61
N PRO A 96 1.91 7.68 -9.89
CA PRO A 96 2.47 8.02 -11.19
C PRO A 96 1.97 7.01 -12.23
N THR A 97 0.92 7.37 -12.97
CA THR A 97 0.31 6.53 -14.02
C THR A 97 1.23 6.29 -15.21
N ASP A 98 2.32 7.06 -15.30
CA ASP A 98 3.36 6.90 -16.32
C ASP A 98 4.29 5.70 -16.03
N ASP A 99 4.29 5.21 -14.79
CA ASP A 99 5.06 4.02 -14.40
C ASP A 99 4.28 2.75 -14.79
N SER A 100 4.81 2.01 -15.77
CA SER A 100 4.20 0.76 -16.25
C SER A 100 3.93 -0.24 -15.13
N SER A 101 4.74 -0.25 -14.07
CA SER A 101 4.53 -1.15 -12.94
C SER A 101 3.34 -0.75 -12.05
N VAL A 102 3.00 0.55 -11.99
CA VAL A 102 1.80 1.04 -11.31
C VAL A 102 0.57 0.71 -12.15
N SER A 103 0.63 0.88 -13.46
CA SER A 103 -0.46 0.53 -14.37
C SER A 103 -0.79 -0.97 -14.30
N LEU A 104 0.20 -1.85 -14.32
CA LEU A 104 0.00 -3.30 -14.14
C LEU A 104 -0.60 -3.66 -12.78
N LEU A 105 -0.19 -2.96 -11.72
CA LEU A 105 -0.76 -3.15 -10.39
C LEU A 105 -2.24 -2.75 -10.36
N LEU A 106 -2.59 -1.61 -10.96
CA LEU A 106 -3.98 -1.14 -11.05
C LEU A 106 -4.84 -2.12 -11.85
N GLU A 107 -4.36 -2.58 -12.99
CA GLU A 107 -5.05 -3.60 -13.80
C GLU A 107 -5.30 -4.88 -13.00
N SER A 108 -4.30 -5.34 -12.23
CA SER A 108 -4.42 -6.52 -11.37
C SER A 108 -5.43 -6.31 -10.25
N VAL A 109 -5.40 -5.16 -9.58
CA VAL A 109 -6.34 -4.79 -8.50
C VAL A 109 -7.78 -4.76 -9.04
N PHE A 110 -8.00 -4.10 -10.18
CA PHE A 110 -9.34 -4.00 -10.77
C PHE A 110 -9.86 -5.34 -11.29
N THR A 111 -8.99 -6.18 -11.83
CA THR A 111 -9.37 -7.52 -12.29
C THR A 111 -9.79 -8.41 -11.11
N GLU A 112 -9.02 -8.45 -10.03
CA GLU A 112 -9.39 -9.23 -8.83
C GLU A 112 -10.64 -8.67 -8.16
N TYR A 113 -10.82 -7.35 -8.16
CA TYR A 113 -12.06 -6.75 -7.66
C TYR A 113 -13.26 -7.09 -8.55
N ALA A 114 -13.11 -7.15 -9.87
CA ALA A 114 -14.16 -7.60 -10.78
C ALA A 114 -14.55 -9.07 -10.51
N ARG A 115 -13.57 -9.96 -10.28
CA ARG A 115 -13.84 -11.36 -9.88
C ARG A 115 -14.61 -11.41 -8.56
N TYR A 116 -14.21 -10.61 -7.58
CA TYR A 116 -14.89 -10.52 -6.28
C TYR A 116 -16.34 -10.04 -6.42
N LEU A 117 -16.58 -9.00 -7.21
CA LEU A 117 -17.94 -8.49 -7.49
C LEU A 117 -18.81 -9.50 -8.22
N TYR A 118 -18.23 -10.23 -9.18
CA TYR A 118 -18.93 -11.31 -9.89
C TYR A 118 -19.34 -12.43 -8.92
N ALA A 119 -18.44 -12.84 -8.01
CA ALA A 119 -18.74 -13.87 -7.00
C ALA A 119 -19.89 -13.48 -6.05
N ILE A 120 -20.11 -12.17 -5.82
CA ILE A 120 -21.22 -11.65 -4.99
C ILE A 120 -22.51 -11.46 -5.82
N GLY A 121 -22.45 -11.64 -7.15
CA GLY A 121 -23.60 -11.49 -8.04
C GLY A 121 -23.81 -10.06 -8.58
N LEU A 122 -22.87 -9.15 -8.34
CA LEU A 122 -22.92 -7.77 -8.84
C LEU A 122 -22.35 -7.68 -10.27
N ILE A 123 -23.05 -8.29 -11.22
CA ILE A 123 -22.58 -8.49 -12.60
C ILE A 123 -22.29 -7.15 -13.30
N ASN A 124 -23.15 -6.14 -13.16
CA ASN A 124 -22.95 -4.84 -13.83
C ASN A 124 -21.70 -4.11 -13.35
N ALA A 125 -21.42 -4.15 -12.04
CA ALA A 125 -20.22 -3.55 -11.47
C ALA A 125 -18.97 -4.36 -11.87
N ALA A 126 -19.06 -5.69 -11.88
CA ALA A 126 -17.98 -6.54 -12.37
C ALA A 126 -17.60 -6.21 -13.82
N LYS A 127 -18.59 -6.08 -14.73
CA LYS A 127 -18.37 -5.69 -16.13
C LYS A 127 -17.65 -4.33 -16.23
N TYR A 128 -18.02 -3.35 -15.41
CA TYR A 128 -17.33 -2.05 -15.38
C TYR A 128 -15.86 -2.18 -15.00
N TYR A 129 -15.54 -2.89 -13.90
CA TYR A 129 -14.15 -3.07 -13.47
C TYR A 129 -13.33 -3.96 -14.41
N CYS A 130 -13.96 -4.90 -15.12
CA CYS A 130 -13.31 -5.66 -16.19
C CYS A 130 -12.75 -4.75 -17.30
N THR A 131 -13.46 -3.68 -17.66
CA THR A 131 -12.96 -2.74 -18.69
C THR A 131 -11.72 -1.97 -18.24
N LYS A 132 -11.54 -1.80 -16.92
CA LYS A 132 -10.35 -1.17 -16.31
C LYS A 132 -9.20 -2.16 -16.05
N GLY A 133 -9.47 -3.48 -16.09
CA GLY A 133 -8.53 -4.55 -15.74
C GLY A 133 -7.56 -4.97 -16.86
N GLY A 134 -7.38 -4.15 -17.90
CA GLY A 134 -6.43 -4.47 -18.99
C GLY A 134 -6.83 -5.73 -19.79
N GLN A 135 -5.84 -6.56 -20.15
CA GLN A 135 -6.07 -7.78 -20.94
C GLN A 135 -6.79 -8.88 -20.14
N GLU A 136 -6.45 -9.05 -18.87
CA GLU A 136 -7.07 -10.06 -17.99
C GLU A 136 -8.52 -9.69 -17.65
N GLY A 137 -8.79 -8.40 -17.45
CA GLY A 137 -10.16 -7.90 -17.32
C GLY A 137 -11.01 -8.14 -18.56
N LYS A 138 -10.45 -8.00 -19.77
CA LYS A 138 -11.16 -8.29 -21.03
C LYS A 138 -11.52 -9.78 -21.18
N ARG A 139 -10.61 -10.69 -20.82
CA ARG A 139 -10.90 -12.13 -20.79
C ARG A 139 -12.05 -12.44 -19.81
N LEU A 140 -11.99 -11.86 -18.61
CA LEU A 140 -13.09 -12.00 -17.64
C LEU A 140 -14.41 -11.43 -18.17
N LEU A 141 -14.36 -10.34 -18.94
CA LEU A 141 -15.56 -9.75 -19.55
C LEU A 141 -16.19 -10.67 -20.59
N GLU A 142 -15.37 -11.35 -21.40
CA GLU A 142 -15.82 -12.34 -22.39
C GLU A 142 -16.48 -13.56 -21.71
N ASP A 143 -15.94 -14.02 -20.58
CA ASP A 143 -16.52 -15.13 -19.80
C ASP A 143 -17.83 -14.76 -19.07
N ILE A 144 -18.04 -13.48 -18.76
CA ILE A 144 -19.21 -12.95 -18.02
C ILE A 144 -20.33 -12.46 -18.97
N SER A 145 -20.04 -12.26 -20.26
CA SER A 145 -21.00 -11.72 -21.24
C SER A 145 -21.92 -12.79 -21.82
#